data_AF-A0A1C5QP83-F1
#
_entry.id   AF-A0A1C5QP83-F1
#
_cell.length_a   1.000
_cell.length_b   1.000
_cell.length_c   1.000
_cell.angle_alpha   90.00
_cell.angle_beta   90.00
_cell.angle_gamma   90.00
#
_symmetry.space_group_name_H-M   'P 1'
#
loop_
_entity.id
_entity.type
_entity.pdbx_description
1 polymer ?
#
loop_
_entity_poly.entity_id
_entity_poly.type
_entity_poly.pdbx_seq_one_letter_code
_entity_poly.pdbx_strand_id
1 'polypeptide(L)'
;MSEKNRDNKNRWRNVTIAFRMSPEENEELDLRVKLCGYQTRQEYIIESVLHQKVTAVGNPLMLVQFRKQLRGIEEELKRLTILEDADEELFTPIRTMLEILNAFAEERNYERRKKEKAQK
;
A
#
# COMPACT_ATOMS: atom_id res chain seq x y z
N MET A 1 18.70 20.06 -9.32
CA MET A 1 17.75 19.53 -10.31
C MET A 1 17.76 18.02 -10.14
N SER A 2 16.69 17.42 -9.62
CA SER A 2 16.63 15.97 -9.41
C SER A 2 16.72 15.26 -10.76
N GLU A 3 17.58 14.25 -10.87
CA GLU A 3 17.64 13.41 -12.07
C GLU A 3 16.26 12.81 -12.35
N LYS A 4 15.83 12.84 -13.61
CA LYS A 4 14.57 12.25 -14.02
C LYS A 4 14.72 10.74 -13.98
N ASN A 5 14.21 10.10 -12.93
CA ASN A 5 14.27 8.66 -12.76
C ASN A 5 13.01 7.99 -13.35
N ARG A 6 13.17 6.81 -13.95
CA ARG A 6 12.08 5.98 -14.44
C ARG A 6 11.72 4.93 -13.41
N ASP A 7 10.47 4.48 -13.39
CA ASP A 7 10.12 3.26 -12.67
C ASP A 7 10.48 2.00 -13.47
N ASN A 8 10.26 0.82 -12.87
CA ASN A 8 10.53 -0.48 -13.49
C ASN A 8 9.66 -0.75 -14.73
N LYS A 9 8.62 0.05 -14.96
CA LYS A 9 7.74 0.01 -16.14
C LYS A 9 8.04 1.15 -17.13
N ASN A 10 9.22 1.76 -17.01
CA ASN A 10 9.70 2.80 -17.92
C ASN A 10 8.89 4.11 -17.92
N ARG A 11 8.13 4.38 -16.84
CA ARG A 11 7.34 5.61 -16.67
C ARG A 11 8.14 6.67 -15.91
N TRP A 12 7.95 7.94 -16.26
CA TRP A 12 8.64 9.05 -15.62
C TRP A 12 8.09 9.33 -14.21
N ARG A 13 8.96 9.38 -13.21
CA ARG A 13 8.61 9.84 -11.85
C ARG A 13 8.64 11.37 -11.79
N ASN A 14 7.63 12.02 -12.36
CA ASN A 14 7.52 13.48 -12.46
C ASN A 14 6.56 14.13 -11.45
N VAL A 15 5.78 13.33 -10.71
CA VAL A 15 4.85 13.81 -9.68
C VAL A 15 5.60 14.00 -8.36
N THR A 16 5.46 15.18 -7.76
CA THR A 16 6.04 15.49 -6.44
C THR A 16 4.99 15.27 -5.35
N ILE A 17 5.34 14.48 -4.33
CA ILE A 17 4.57 14.30 -3.10
C ILE A 17 5.41 14.90 -1.96
N ALA A 18 4.83 15.79 -1.17
CA ALA A 18 5.53 16.49 -0.10
C ALA A 18 4.87 16.24 1.26
N PHE A 19 5.70 16.04 2.29
CA PHE A 19 5.29 15.83 3.67
C PHE A 19 6.03 16.81 4.59
N ARG A 20 5.44 17.12 5.75
CA ARG A 20 6.11 17.89 6.82
C ARG A 20 6.65 16.92 7.85
N MET A 21 7.87 17.20 8.32
CA MET A 21 8.57 16.38 9.31
C MET A 21 9.30 17.30 10.28
N SER A 22 9.48 16.85 11.52
CA SER A 22 10.42 17.48 12.45
C SER A 22 11.87 17.21 12.03
N PRO A 23 12.85 17.97 12.54
CA PRO A 23 14.27 17.68 12.31
C PRO A 23 14.65 16.25 12.72
N GLU A 24 14.14 15.78 13.87
CA GLU A 24 14.41 14.45 14.41
C GLU A 24 13.84 13.34 13.52
N GLU A 25 12.59 13.51 13.04
CA GLU A 25 11.98 12.57 12.10
C GLU A 25 12.77 12.49 10.78
N ASN A 26 13.32 13.62 10.31
CA ASN A 26 14.14 13.65 9.11
C ASN A 26 15.49 12.92 9.31
N GLU A 27 16.13 13.06 10.47
CA GLU A 27 17.36 12.33 10.78
C GLU A 27 17.13 10.82 10.89
N GLU A 28 16.01 10.41 11.50
CA GLU A 28 15.63 9.00 11.57
C GLU A 28 15.40 8.42 10.16
N LEU A 29 14.71 9.15 9.29
CA LEU A 29 14.49 8.76 7.90
C LEU A 29 15.83 8.58 7.16
N ASP A 30 16.76 9.52 7.31
CA ASP A 30 18.10 9.42 6.73
C ASP A 30 18.86 8.19 7.19
N LEU A 31 18.78 7.89 8.49
CA LEU A 31 19.41 6.70 9.05
C LEU A 31 18.81 5.43 8.48
N ARG A 32 17.48 5.34 8.41
CA ARG A 32 16.77 4.17 7.84
C ARG A 32 17.13 3.94 6.38
N VAL A 33 17.17 5.01 5.57
CA VAL A 33 17.57 4.95 4.15
C VAL A 33 18.96 4.30 4.02
N LYS A 34 19.91 4.73 4.85
CA LYS A 34 21.28 4.17 4.86
C LYS A 34 21.31 2.72 5.34
N LEU A 35 20.64 2.42 6.45
CA LEU A 35 20.62 1.08 7.05
C LEU A 35 19.98 0.04 6.13
N CYS A 36 18.93 0.42 5.41
CA CYS A 36 18.25 -0.45 4.46
C CYS A 36 18.98 -0.52 3.10
N GLY A 37 20.10 0.18 2.93
CA GLY A 37 20.94 0.09 1.73
C GLY A 37 20.39 0.80 0.49
N TYR A 38 19.46 1.73 0.65
CA TYR A 38 18.92 2.50 -0.48
C TYR A 38 19.89 3.57 -0.93
N GLN A 39 19.99 3.77 -2.24
CA GLN A 39 20.81 4.83 -2.83
C GLN A 39 20.15 6.20 -2.69
N THR A 40 18.82 6.23 -2.75
CA THR A 40 18.06 7.48 -2.65
C THR A 40 16.91 7.40 -1.64
N ARG A 41 16.59 8.52 -1.00
CA ARG A 41 15.39 8.63 -0.15
C ARG A 41 14.11 8.32 -0.92
N GLN A 42 14.07 8.69 -2.20
CA GLN A 42 12.90 8.49 -3.05
C GLN A 42 12.54 7.02 -3.21
N GLU A 43 13.53 6.14 -3.43
CA GLU A 43 13.30 4.70 -3.54
C GLU A 43 12.79 4.11 -2.23
N TYR A 44 13.46 4.45 -1.12
CA TYR A 44 13.04 4.02 0.21
C TYR A 44 11.59 4.41 0.51
N ILE A 45 11.22 5.67 0.26
CA ILE A 45 9.87 6.17 0.52
C ILE A 45 8.84 5.49 -0.38
N ILE A 46 9.12 5.36 -1.69
CA ILE A 46 8.19 4.70 -2.62
C ILE A 46 7.96 3.24 -2.20
N GLU A 47 9.03 2.51 -1.89
CA GLU A 47 8.91 1.11 -1.49
C GLU A 47 8.19 0.97 -0.13
N SER A 48 8.51 1.84 0.82
CA SER A 48 7.86 1.86 2.14
C SER A 48 6.37 2.18 2.04
N VAL A 49 5.97 3.12 1.17
CA VAL A 49 4.57 3.52 1.01
C VAL A 49 3.76 2.47 0.25
N LEU A 50 4.35 1.85 -0.79
CA LEU A 50 3.64 0.91 -1.66
C LEU A 50 3.60 -0.53 -1.13
N HIS A 51 4.61 -0.96 -0.37
CA HIS A 51 4.77 -2.37 0.04
C HIS A 51 4.80 -2.55 1.57
N GLN A 52 4.21 -1.63 2.32
CA GLN A 52 4.06 -1.78 3.76
C GLN A 52 3.14 -2.95 4.12
N LYS A 53 3.47 -3.65 5.22
CA LYS A 53 2.54 -4.59 5.84
C LYS A 53 1.30 -3.81 6.30
N VAL A 54 0.15 -4.15 5.74
CA VAL A 54 -1.12 -3.53 6.09
C VAL A 54 -1.57 -4.00 7.48
N THR A 55 -1.64 -3.07 8.44
CA THR A 55 -2.34 -3.28 9.72
C THR A 55 -3.67 -2.54 9.68
N ALA A 56 -4.77 -3.26 9.53
CA ALA A 56 -6.08 -2.65 9.39
C ALA A 56 -6.71 -2.41 10.77
N VAL A 57 -6.97 -1.14 11.10
CA VAL A 57 -7.82 -0.76 12.25
C VAL A 57 -9.19 -0.40 11.69
N GLY A 58 -10.25 -1.01 12.23
CA GLY A 58 -11.60 -0.89 11.69
C GLY A 58 -12.08 0.57 11.68
N ASN A 59 -12.19 1.17 10.50
CA ASN A 59 -12.73 2.51 10.32
C ASN A 59 -13.88 2.46 9.28
N PRO A 60 -15.10 2.94 9.60
CA PRO A 60 -16.21 3.00 8.65
C PRO A 60 -15.89 3.66 7.30
N LEU A 61 -15.00 4.67 7.28
CA LEU A 61 -14.57 5.34 6.04
C LEU A 61 -13.83 4.40 5.08
N MET A 62 -13.16 3.37 5.60
CA MET A 62 -12.47 2.36 4.80
C MET A 62 -13.45 1.56 3.94
N LEU A 63 -14.58 1.13 4.52
CA LEU A 63 -15.62 0.39 3.79
C LEU A 63 -16.28 1.25 2.70
N VAL A 64 -16.42 2.55 2.95
CA VAL A 64 -16.92 3.50 1.94
C VAL A 64 -15.95 3.60 0.75
N GLN A 65 -14.65 3.70 1.02
CA GLN A 65 -13.63 3.73 -0.05
C GLN A 65 -13.56 2.41 -0.81
N PHE A 66 -13.71 1.28 -0.13
CA PHE A 66 -13.76 -0.04 -0.79
C PHE A 66 -14.89 -0.11 -1.80
N ARG A 67 -16.10 0.31 -1.41
CA ARG A 67 -17.25 0.33 -2.33
C ARG A 67 -17.04 1.24 -3.53
N LYS A 68 -16.28 2.33 -3.38
CA LYS A 68 -15.95 3.24 -4.49
C LYS A 68 -14.94 2.60 -5.45
N GLN A 69 -13.89 2.00 -4.91
CA GLN A 69 -12.86 1.34 -5.69
C GLN A 69 -13.37 0.09 -6.42
N LEU A 70 -14.21 -0.74 -5.76
CA LEU A 70 -14.87 -1.88 -6.39
C LEU A 70 -15.74 -1.46 -7.59
N ARG A 71 -16.44 -0.32 -7.49
CA ARG A 71 -17.20 0.23 -8.62
C ARG A 71 -16.30 0.65 -9.78
N GLY A 72 -15.17 1.30 -9.50
CA GLY A 72 -14.20 1.65 -10.54
C GLY A 72 -13.63 0.42 -11.24
N ILE A 73 -13.29 -0.62 -10.47
CA ILE A 73 -12.85 -1.91 -11.04
C ILE A 73 -13.96 -2.56 -11.87
N GLU A 74 -15.21 -2.56 -11.39
CA GLU A 74 -16.36 -3.11 -12.12
C GLU A 74 -16.55 -2.40 -13.47
N GLU A 75 -16.39 -1.08 -13.51
CA GLU A 75 -16.46 -0.28 -14.74
C GLU A 75 -15.31 -0.59 -15.71
N GLU A 76 -14.08 -0.75 -15.22
CA GLU A 76 -12.94 -1.16 -16.06
C GLU A 76 -13.11 -2.59 -16.59
N LEU A 77 -13.55 -3.53 -15.74
CA LEU A 77 -13.82 -4.91 -16.17
C LEU A 77 -14.93 -4.98 -17.23
N LYS A 78 -15.96 -4.14 -17.14
CA LYS A 78 -17.01 -4.03 -18.17
C LYS A 78 -16.51 -3.45 -19.49
N ARG A 79 -15.42 -2.67 -19.48
CA ARG A 79 -14.79 -2.13 -20.70
C ARG A 79 -13.90 -3.15 -21.40
N LEU A 80 -13.38 -4.15 -20.68
CA LEU A 80 -12.53 -5.18 -21.27
C LEU A 80 -13.34 -6.10 -22.18
N THR A 81 -12.91 -6.19 -23.43
CA THR A 81 -13.51 -7.08 -24.44
C THR A 81 -12.81 -8.45 -24.48
N ILE A 82 -11.53 -8.52 -24.12
CA ILE A 82 -10.70 -9.75 -24.06
C ILE A 82 -9.76 -9.66 -22.85
N LEU A 83 -9.49 -10.79 -22.19
CA LEU A 83 -8.66 -10.88 -20.97
C LEU A 83 -7.18 -10.50 -21.17
N GLU A 84 -6.67 -10.54 -22.41
CA GLU A 84 -5.28 -10.19 -22.72
C GLU A 84 -4.99 -8.68 -22.56
N ASP A 85 -6.02 -7.83 -22.55
CA ASP A 85 -5.91 -6.38 -22.36
C ASP A 85 -5.86 -5.95 -20.88
N ALA A 86 -5.99 -6.89 -19.94
CA ALA A 86 -6.03 -6.58 -18.51
C ALA A 86 -4.61 -6.37 -17.94
N ASP A 87 -4.19 -5.12 -17.76
CA ASP A 87 -2.93 -4.78 -17.07
C ASP A 87 -2.95 -5.32 -15.63
N GLU A 88 -1.83 -5.87 -15.17
CA GLU A 88 -1.68 -6.34 -13.79
C GLU A 88 -1.94 -5.22 -12.76
N GLU A 89 -1.69 -3.97 -13.13
CA GLU A 89 -2.04 -2.80 -12.30
C GLU A 89 -3.54 -2.65 -12.05
N LEU A 90 -4.41 -3.16 -12.94
CA LEU A 90 -5.87 -3.16 -12.76
C LEU A 90 -6.29 -3.87 -11.46
N PHE A 91 -5.55 -4.92 -11.09
CA PHE A 91 -5.84 -5.73 -9.92
C PHE A 91 -5.17 -5.22 -8.64
N THR A 92 -4.28 -4.22 -8.73
CA THR A 92 -3.59 -3.66 -7.54
C THR A 92 -4.58 -3.22 -6.47
N PRO A 93 -5.66 -2.46 -6.78
CA PRO A 93 -6.63 -2.08 -5.75
C PRO A 93 -7.36 -3.28 -5.14
N ILE A 94 -7.64 -4.34 -5.93
CA ILE A 94 -8.25 -5.58 -5.41
C ILE A 94 -7.31 -6.28 -4.44
N ARG A 95 -6.02 -6.43 -4.81
CA ARG A 95 -4.99 -7.06 -3.97
C ARG A 95 -4.86 -6.32 -2.63
N THR A 96 -4.77 -4.98 -2.67
CA THR A 96 -4.72 -4.15 -1.45
C THR A 96 -5.97 -4.31 -0.58
N MET A 97 -7.17 -4.37 -1.17
CA MET A 97 -8.40 -4.62 -0.40
C MET A 97 -8.37 -6.01 0.26
N LEU A 98 -7.88 -7.03 -0.45
CA LEU A 98 -7.78 -8.39 0.07
C LEU A 98 -6.76 -8.48 1.23
N GLU A 99 -5.63 -7.79 1.14
CA GLU A 99 -4.66 -7.66 2.24
C GLU A 99 -5.29 -7.04 3.48
N ILE A 100 -6.07 -5.97 3.32
CA ILE A 100 -6.80 -5.34 4.43
C ILE A 100 -7.81 -6.31 5.07
N LEU A 101 -8.60 -7.03 4.26
CA LEU A 101 -9.58 -7.99 4.77
C LEU A 101 -8.89 -9.14 5.51
N ASN A 102 -7.75 -9.62 5.00
CA ASN A 102 -6.94 -10.63 5.66
C ASN A 102 -6.37 -10.12 6.99
N ALA A 103 -5.88 -8.88 7.05
CA ALA A 103 -5.39 -8.28 8.29
C ALA A 103 -6.48 -8.24 9.38
N PHE A 104 -7.72 -7.89 9.01
CA PHE A 104 -8.86 -7.97 9.94
C PHE A 104 -9.18 -9.39 10.40
N ALA A 105 -9.13 -10.36 9.48
CA ALA A 105 -9.36 -11.76 9.81
C ALA A 105 -8.28 -12.30 10.77
N GLU A 106 -7.02 -11.94 10.54
CA GLU A 106 -5.88 -12.30 11.40
C GLU A 106 -6.01 -11.73 12.80
N GLU A 107 -6.37 -10.45 12.93
CA GLU A 107 -6.61 -9.80 14.23
C GLU A 107 -7.74 -10.49 15.00
N ARG A 108 -8.88 -10.76 14.35
CA ARG A 108 -10.00 -11.48 14.97
C ARG A 108 -9.61 -12.90 15.41
N ASN A 109 -8.82 -13.60 14.60
CA ASN A 109 -8.33 -14.94 14.94
C ASN A 109 -7.33 -14.91 16.10
N TYR A 110 -6.48 -13.90 16.17
CA TYR A 110 -5.58 -13.67 17.30
C TYR A 110 -6.36 -13.44 18.60
N GLU A 111 -7.38 -12.58 18.59
CA GLU A 111 -8.24 -12.34 19.75
C GLU A 111 -8.97 -13.61 20.22
N ARG A 112 -9.49 -14.42 19.29
CA ARG A 112 -10.14 -15.71 19.62
C ARG A 112 -9.18 -16.65 20.34
N ARG A 113 -7.99 -16.88 19.78
CA ARG A 113 -6.95 -17.74 20.38
C ARG A 113 -6.53 -17.24 21.77
N LYS A 114 -6.47 -15.92 21.97
CA LYS A 114 -6.14 -15.32 23.27
C LYS A 114 -7.22 -15.62 24.31
N LYS A 115 -8.50 -15.50 23.94
CA LYS A 115 -9.64 -15.81 24.83
C LYS A 115 -9.69 -17.30 25.20
N GLU A 116 -9.44 -18.19 24.24
CA GLU A 116 -9.39 -19.64 24.47
C GLU A 116 -8.27 -20.06 25.43
N LYS A 117 -7.10 -19.41 25.33
CA LYS A 117 -5.98 -19.64 26.26
C LYS A 117 -6.21 -19.10 27.66
N ALA A 118 -7.02 -18.05 27.81
CA ALA A 118 -7.36 -17.47 29.10
C ALA A 118 -8.47 -18.24 29.85
N GLN A 119 -9.17 -19.15 29.17
CA GLN A 119 -10.21 -20.01 29.74
C GLN A 119 -9.73 -21.43 30.07
N LYS A 120 -8.46 -21.74 29.78
CA LYS A 120 -7.76 -22.96 30.20
C LYS A 120 -6.85 -22.65 31.38
#